data_AF-A0A961LTW3-F1
#
_entry.id   AF-A0A961LTW3-F1
#
_cell.length_a   1.000
_cell.length_b   1.000
_cell.length_c   1.000
_cell.angle_alpha   90.00
_cell.angle_beta   90.00
_cell.angle_gamma   90.00
#
_symmetry.space_group_name_H-M   'P 1'
#
loop_
_entity.id
_entity.type
_entity.pdbx_description
1 polymer ?
#
loop_
_entity_poly.entity_id
_entity_poly.type
_entity_poly.pdbx_seq_one_letter_code
_entity_poly.pdbx_strand_id
1 'polypeptide(L)'
;MHTTLYALFMPPEGCFGDFGLFCGFTATPQVLGQIRRTFAGELARPALAAFIHPTVNAVSDIPGLAWMWMRKDGYNLLHAKVALLGFRQQGGGGYVIRLAISTGNWTQDPLTDSIDLFWSIDLDTAAPDPQDAADLHAAWAMFDWLRERADCSLIERDYDGDRPDARLRTAIAALPKTELEPRFIDSRTQPLNTQVVERIGRGRRADRLILGSGYFESEGEDGGVPERLRMALLQKKSLTRKARLDLFLNPQSCQGLATRTQALDDAGWTLRRAKSVLHGDDARLHAKFVLLAHGDKQAAGRIYLGSGNLSRAGFETAANSGGNLEAGVVVDLPEGLDWHGRKGIRSLLPIQFDDTATPAALQAGEDFTRPEEPDAPPPVSWLNWHQGVLSAPGNLAVPVIGPDGAHIITPCPWPAPAPVIVTLAEDGWRLPVIAEGVLVTPLPPEMTVEDVLAGLGSFPEPPDRDQPEDGPEGGGAVTEAADAPSAPPATYAIRRMMGLLVNLGETQKGIDPRDWQRWCRELRRNLCAIAAQEQAMIGFFRNAGANPLPVLADPRLCPEGADTAPLDEALAAVASAWNLGDCPSLWIDEAA
;
A
#
# COMPACT_ATOMS: atom_id res chain seq x y z
N MET A 1 18.00 9.49 -3.79
CA MET A 1 17.09 8.32 -3.80
C MET A 1 16.51 8.17 -5.19
N HIS A 2 16.50 6.96 -5.73
CA HIS A 2 15.70 6.65 -6.91
C HIS A 2 14.26 6.41 -6.46
N THR A 3 13.28 7.05 -7.11
CA THR A 3 11.86 6.79 -6.84
C THR A 3 11.52 5.38 -7.33
N THR A 4 11.15 4.50 -6.41
CA THR A 4 10.66 3.13 -6.71
C THR A 4 9.17 3.05 -6.41
N LEU A 5 8.54 1.92 -6.75
CA LEU A 5 7.15 1.64 -6.36
C LEU A 5 6.93 1.78 -4.85
N TYR A 6 7.89 1.32 -4.04
CA TYR A 6 7.83 1.41 -2.57
C TYR A 6 7.92 2.84 -2.06
N ALA A 7 8.67 3.71 -2.75
CA ALA A 7 8.80 5.11 -2.39
C ALA A 7 7.45 5.85 -2.40
N LEU A 8 6.47 5.38 -3.19
CA LEU A 8 5.12 5.94 -3.19
C LEU A 8 4.41 5.77 -1.83
N PHE A 9 4.73 4.71 -1.09
CA PHE A 9 4.13 4.37 0.19
C PHE A 9 4.98 4.81 1.39
N MET A 10 6.21 5.28 1.16
CA MET A 10 7.05 5.83 2.22
C MET A 10 6.44 7.11 2.78
N PRO A 11 6.32 7.25 4.11
CA PRO A 11 5.90 8.50 4.73
C PRO A 11 6.80 9.68 4.32
N PRO A 12 6.24 10.89 4.17
CA PRO A 12 7.03 12.12 4.11
C PRO A 12 7.90 12.28 5.36
N GLU A 13 8.95 13.11 5.26
CA GLU A 13 9.83 13.40 6.40
C GLU A 13 9.03 13.94 7.61
N GLY A 14 9.34 13.44 8.80
CA GLY A 14 8.63 13.81 10.04
C GLY A 14 7.19 13.30 10.11
N CYS A 15 6.81 12.35 9.26
CA CYS A 15 5.48 11.74 9.25
C CYS A 15 5.56 10.21 9.33
N PHE A 16 4.43 9.58 9.64
CA PHE A 16 4.28 8.13 9.62
C PHE A 16 2.89 7.73 9.13
N GLY A 17 2.77 6.52 8.55
CA GLY A 17 1.52 6.05 7.93
C GLY A 17 0.40 5.83 8.93
N ASP A 18 -0.80 6.24 8.55
CA ASP A 18 -2.02 6.11 9.36
C ASP A 18 -3.04 5.17 8.74
N PHE A 19 -3.53 5.53 7.56
CA PHE A 19 -4.44 4.71 6.78
C PHE A 19 -4.33 5.04 5.30
N GLY A 20 -4.44 4.04 4.43
CA GLY A 20 -4.41 4.23 2.99
C GLY A 20 -5.35 3.30 2.24
N LEU A 21 -5.77 3.75 1.06
CA LEU A 21 -6.54 2.98 0.09
C LEU A 21 -5.70 2.86 -1.17
N PHE A 22 -5.71 1.70 -1.82
CA PHE A 22 -5.15 1.60 -3.15
C PHE A 22 -5.93 0.62 -4.01
N CYS A 23 -5.96 0.85 -5.33
CA CYS A 23 -6.61 -0.05 -6.27
C CYS A 23 -5.63 -0.58 -7.32
N GLY A 24 -5.91 -1.73 -7.92
CA GLY A 24 -5.00 -2.35 -8.88
C GLY A 24 -5.61 -3.49 -9.68
N PHE A 25 -4.84 -3.95 -10.67
CA PHE A 25 -5.22 -5.13 -11.46
C PHE A 25 -4.65 -6.40 -10.86
N THR A 26 -3.35 -6.45 -10.67
CA THR A 26 -2.66 -7.56 -10.05
C THR A 26 -1.76 -7.07 -8.92
N ALA A 27 -1.54 -7.94 -7.95
CA ALA A 27 -0.66 -7.71 -6.82
C ALA A 27 -0.01 -9.03 -6.40
N THR A 28 1.25 -8.99 -5.92
CA THR A 28 1.92 -10.18 -5.37
C THR A 28 2.09 -10.08 -3.85
N PRO A 29 2.07 -11.22 -3.12
CA PRO A 29 2.25 -11.23 -1.67
C PRO A 29 3.52 -10.51 -1.19
N GLN A 30 4.65 -10.74 -1.86
CA GLN A 30 5.93 -10.12 -1.51
C GLN A 30 5.86 -8.58 -1.62
N VAL A 31 5.30 -8.07 -2.72
CA VAL A 31 5.23 -6.63 -2.96
C VAL A 31 4.24 -5.96 -2.03
N LEU A 32 3.06 -6.56 -1.80
CA LEU A 32 2.10 -6.04 -0.83
C LEU A 32 2.63 -6.09 0.60
N GLY A 33 3.38 -7.14 0.97
CA GLY A 33 4.02 -7.25 2.27
C GLY A 33 5.04 -6.13 2.49
N GLN A 34 5.86 -5.84 1.47
CA GLN A 34 6.81 -4.74 1.53
C GLN A 34 6.13 -3.37 1.53
N ILE A 35 5.10 -3.15 0.71
CA ILE A 35 4.28 -1.92 0.72
C ILE A 35 3.71 -1.68 2.12
N ARG A 36 3.10 -2.71 2.73
CA ARG A 36 2.51 -2.62 4.06
C ARG A 36 3.55 -2.25 5.13
N ARG A 37 4.73 -2.89 5.11
CA ARG A 37 5.83 -2.58 6.04
C ARG A 37 6.36 -1.16 5.85
N THR A 38 6.50 -0.73 4.59
CA THR A 38 7.01 0.61 4.24
C THR A 38 6.03 1.70 4.68
N PHE A 39 4.73 1.43 4.61
CA PHE A 39 3.70 2.40 4.94
C PHE A 39 3.50 2.60 6.45
N ALA A 40 3.27 1.52 7.22
CA ALA A 40 2.89 1.61 8.63
C ALA A 40 3.35 0.42 9.48
N GLY A 41 3.68 0.69 10.74
CA GLY A 41 4.07 -0.32 11.73
C GLY A 41 2.90 -1.14 12.28
N GLU A 42 1.72 -0.53 12.36
CA GLU A 42 0.53 -1.06 13.05
C GLU A 42 -0.09 -2.28 12.34
N LEU A 43 -0.15 -3.42 13.04
CA LEU A 43 -0.54 -4.74 12.52
C LEU A 43 -1.94 -5.21 12.98
N ALA A 44 -2.39 -4.73 14.14
CA ALA A 44 -3.62 -5.12 14.83
C ALA A 44 -4.86 -4.38 14.30
N ARG A 45 -4.71 -3.44 13.38
CA ARG A 45 -5.80 -2.91 12.54
C ARG A 45 -5.39 -2.83 11.07
N PRO A 46 -6.35 -2.78 10.13
CA PRO A 46 -6.06 -2.42 8.75
C PRO A 46 -5.40 -1.04 8.67
N ALA A 47 -4.16 -0.98 8.20
CA ALA A 47 -3.48 0.25 7.83
C ALA A 47 -3.63 0.54 6.33
N LEU A 48 -3.80 -0.51 5.51
CA LEU A 48 -4.06 -0.38 4.08
C LEU A 48 -5.30 -1.17 3.67
N ALA A 49 -6.11 -0.62 2.77
CA ALA A 49 -7.18 -1.34 2.08
C ALA A 49 -6.85 -1.50 0.60
N ALA A 50 -6.84 -2.74 0.12
CA ALA A 50 -6.48 -3.12 -1.24
C ALA A 50 -7.71 -3.47 -2.07
N PHE A 51 -8.02 -2.65 -3.07
CA PHE A 51 -9.08 -2.88 -4.06
C PHE A 51 -8.45 -3.46 -5.32
N ILE A 52 -8.26 -4.77 -5.36
CA ILE A 52 -7.62 -5.45 -6.50
C ILE A 52 -8.68 -6.15 -7.34
N HIS A 53 -8.48 -6.20 -8.67
CA HIS A 53 -9.33 -6.99 -9.56
C HIS A 53 -9.52 -8.40 -9.00
N PRO A 54 -10.75 -8.92 -8.94
CA PRO A 54 -11.00 -10.23 -8.34
C PRO A 54 -10.29 -11.34 -9.13
N THR A 55 -9.43 -12.10 -8.44
CA THR A 55 -8.73 -13.26 -8.99
C THR A 55 -8.71 -14.39 -7.97
N VAL A 56 -8.50 -15.63 -8.43
CA VAL A 56 -8.36 -16.81 -7.54
C VAL A 56 -7.15 -16.71 -6.61
N ASN A 57 -6.18 -15.85 -6.92
CA ASN A 57 -4.94 -15.65 -6.16
C ASN A 57 -5.01 -14.41 -5.25
N ALA A 58 -6.09 -14.27 -4.47
CA ALA A 58 -6.24 -13.16 -3.54
C ALA A 58 -5.14 -13.18 -2.47
N VAL A 59 -4.64 -11.99 -2.10
CA VAL A 59 -3.59 -11.80 -1.10
C VAL A 59 -4.19 -11.19 0.16
N SER A 60 -4.92 -12.00 0.92
CA SER A 60 -5.67 -11.58 2.11
C SER A 60 -5.02 -11.95 3.44
N ASP A 61 -3.80 -12.48 3.41
CA ASP A 61 -3.09 -13.03 4.57
C ASP A 61 -1.92 -12.15 5.06
N ILE A 62 -1.88 -10.88 4.65
CA ILE A 62 -0.90 -9.90 5.10
C ILE A 62 -1.49 -9.12 6.29
N PRO A 63 -0.95 -9.28 7.52
CA PRO A 63 -1.45 -8.55 8.67
C PRO A 63 -1.37 -7.02 8.48
N GLY A 64 -2.41 -6.31 8.92
CA GLY A 64 -2.55 -4.87 8.71
C GLY A 64 -2.91 -4.44 7.27
N LEU A 65 -3.10 -5.38 6.34
CA LEU A 65 -3.63 -5.11 5.00
C LEU A 65 -4.98 -5.79 4.84
N ALA A 66 -6.02 -5.00 4.59
CA ALA A 66 -7.36 -5.48 4.32
C ALA A 66 -7.55 -5.66 2.80
N TRP A 67 -7.74 -6.91 2.37
CA TRP A 67 -8.13 -7.22 1.00
C TRP A 67 -9.63 -7.01 0.82
N MET A 68 -10.01 -6.09 -0.07
CA MET A 68 -11.41 -5.78 -0.34
C MET A 68 -11.95 -6.75 -1.40
N TRP A 69 -12.94 -7.56 -1.03
CA TRP A 69 -13.52 -8.55 -1.93
C TRP A 69 -14.42 -7.86 -2.95
N MET A 70 -13.83 -7.56 -4.11
CA MET A 70 -14.47 -6.86 -5.20
C MET A 70 -15.56 -7.71 -5.87
N ARG A 71 -16.71 -7.09 -6.14
CA ARG A 71 -17.76 -7.61 -7.02
C ARG A 71 -17.53 -7.09 -8.43
N LYS A 72 -17.64 -7.98 -9.42
CA LYS A 72 -17.49 -7.65 -10.83
C LYS A 72 -18.75 -6.98 -11.38
N ASP A 73 -18.91 -5.69 -11.07
CA ASP A 73 -20.05 -4.90 -11.54
C ASP A 73 -19.62 -3.49 -11.98
N GLY A 74 -20.05 -3.08 -13.18
CA GLY A 74 -19.81 -1.75 -13.73
C GLY A 74 -18.42 -1.52 -14.36
N TYR A 75 -17.63 -2.58 -14.58
CA TYR A 75 -16.33 -2.54 -15.29
C TYR A 75 -15.93 -3.92 -15.83
N ASN A 76 -15.10 -3.97 -16.88
CA ASN A 76 -14.55 -5.23 -17.41
C ASN A 76 -13.35 -5.74 -16.60
N LEU A 77 -12.36 -4.87 -16.36
CA LEU A 77 -11.20 -5.10 -15.49
C LEU A 77 -10.99 -3.89 -14.59
N LEU A 78 -10.63 -4.13 -13.32
CA LEU A 78 -10.11 -3.06 -12.46
C LEU A 78 -8.63 -2.86 -12.80
N HIS A 79 -8.34 -1.89 -13.66
CA HIS A 79 -7.01 -1.67 -14.20
C HIS A 79 -6.37 -0.34 -13.78
N ALA A 80 -7.10 0.53 -13.09
CA ALA A 80 -6.53 1.68 -12.39
C ALA A 80 -5.49 1.26 -11.33
N LYS A 81 -4.36 2.00 -11.23
CA LYS A 81 -3.40 1.88 -10.13
C LYS A 81 -3.23 3.21 -9.43
N VAL A 82 -4.06 3.40 -8.42
CA VAL A 82 -4.17 4.64 -7.66
C VAL A 82 -3.97 4.30 -6.20
N ALA A 83 -3.23 5.12 -5.48
CA ALA A 83 -3.11 5.04 -4.03
C ALA A 83 -3.44 6.41 -3.41
N LEU A 84 -4.20 6.38 -2.33
CA LEU A 84 -4.60 7.53 -1.54
C LEU A 84 -4.23 7.25 -0.08
N LEU A 85 -3.20 7.94 0.41
CA LEU A 85 -2.50 7.58 1.63
C LEU A 85 -2.52 8.74 2.61
N GLY A 86 -2.91 8.48 3.86
CA GLY A 86 -2.88 9.44 4.95
C GLY A 86 -1.69 9.23 5.87
N PHE A 87 -1.02 10.33 6.23
CA PHE A 87 0.13 10.34 7.11
C PHE A 87 -0.06 11.33 8.25
N ARG A 88 0.33 10.94 9.47
CA ARG A 88 0.33 11.80 10.66
C ARG A 88 1.71 12.43 10.82
N GLN A 89 1.74 13.72 11.16
CA GLN A 89 2.97 14.39 11.54
C GLN A 89 3.38 14.00 12.98
N GLN A 90 4.68 13.84 13.20
CA GLN A 90 5.26 13.62 14.54
C GLN A 90 4.99 14.82 15.46
N GLY A 91 4.72 14.56 16.74
CA GLY A 91 4.64 15.60 17.77
C GLY A 91 3.48 16.58 17.65
N GLY A 92 2.45 16.31 16.83
CA GLY A 92 1.35 17.25 16.61
C GLY A 92 0.08 16.70 15.96
N GLY A 93 -0.81 17.63 15.59
CA GLY A 93 -2.12 17.33 14.98
C GLY A 93 -2.11 17.27 13.45
N GLY A 94 -1.00 17.61 12.80
CA GLY A 94 -0.90 17.74 11.34
C GLY A 94 -1.19 16.44 10.58
N TYR A 95 -1.65 16.58 9.34
CA TYR A 95 -2.02 15.46 8.49
C TYR A 95 -1.66 15.77 7.04
N VAL A 96 -0.98 14.83 6.39
CA VAL A 96 -0.60 14.91 4.98
C VAL A 96 -1.33 13.81 4.22
N ILE A 97 -1.88 14.15 3.06
CA ILE A 97 -2.55 13.21 2.18
C ILE A 97 -1.78 13.12 0.87
N ARG A 98 -1.33 11.91 0.54
CA ARG A 98 -0.70 11.61 -0.76
C ARG A 98 -1.71 11.00 -1.72
N LEU A 99 -1.73 11.52 -2.94
CA LEU A 99 -2.30 10.83 -4.09
C LEU A 99 -1.18 10.36 -4.99
N ALA A 100 -1.16 9.07 -5.33
CA ALA A 100 -0.19 8.49 -6.24
C ALA A 100 -0.89 7.71 -7.35
N ILE A 101 -0.34 7.82 -8.57
CA ILE A 101 -0.78 7.10 -9.76
C ILE A 101 0.41 6.37 -10.35
N SER A 102 0.19 5.11 -10.71
CA SER A 102 1.18 4.23 -11.32
C SER A 102 0.69 3.71 -12.67
N THR A 103 1.61 3.57 -13.64
CA THR A 103 1.34 2.78 -14.86
C THR A 103 1.51 1.28 -14.63
N GLY A 104 2.26 0.91 -13.59
CA GLY A 104 2.66 -0.45 -13.21
C GLY A 104 1.70 -1.10 -12.23
N ASN A 105 1.66 -2.44 -12.24
CA ASN A 105 0.91 -3.23 -11.26
C ASN A 105 1.60 -3.24 -9.89
N TRP A 106 0.95 -3.75 -8.85
CA TRP A 106 1.54 -3.94 -7.52
C TRP A 106 2.32 -5.26 -7.44
N THR A 107 3.15 -5.52 -8.46
CA THR A 107 3.91 -6.76 -8.67
C THR A 107 5.40 -6.47 -8.69
N GLN A 108 6.22 -7.50 -8.89
CA GLN A 108 7.68 -7.36 -8.94
C GLN A 108 8.14 -6.67 -10.24
N ASP A 109 7.36 -6.72 -11.32
CA ASP A 109 7.78 -6.26 -12.65
C ASP A 109 8.24 -4.78 -12.67
N PRO A 110 7.52 -3.82 -12.05
CA PRO A 110 7.96 -2.41 -12.00
C PRO A 110 9.23 -2.18 -11.17
N LEU A 111 9.70 -3.19 -10.43
CA LEU A 111 10.91 -3.14 -9.61
C LEU A 111 12.12 -3.78 -10.30
N THR A 112 11.92 -4.49 -11.42
CA THR A 112 12.99 -5.21 -12.12
C THR A 112 13.14 -4.73 -13.56
N ASP A 113 12.26 -5.20 -14.44
CA ASP A 113 12.50 -5.21 -15.89
C ASP A 113 11.49 -4.35 -16.67
N SER A 114 10.50 -3.80 -15.96
CA SER A 114 9.41 -3.03 -16.55
C SER A 114 9.67 -1.53 -16.39
N ILE A 115 9.60 -0.81 -17.51
CA ILE A 115 9.69 0.64 -17.52
C ILE A 115 8.30 1.21 -17.25
N ASP A 116 8.10 1.65 -16.01
CA ASP A 116 6.87 2.29 -15.52
C ASP A 116 7.08 3.78 -15.20
N LEU A 117 5.97 4.51 -15.14
CA LEU A 117 5.92 5.90 -14.73
C LEU A 117 5.04 6.05 -13.50
N PHE A 118 5.44 6.97 -12.63
CA PHE A 118 4.70 7.32 -11.42
C PHE A 118 4.48 8.83 -11.39
N TRP A 119 3.36 9.23 -10.80
CA TRP A 119 3.08 10.60 -10.44
C TRP A 119 2.52 10.61 -9.02
N SER A 120 2.94 11.57 -8.21
CA SER A 120 2.40 11.75 -6.87
C SER A 120 2.40 13.21 -6.44
N ILE A 121 1.47 13.54 -5.56
CA ILE A 121 1.39 14.83 -4.85
C ILE A 121 1.21 14.56 -3.36
N ASP A 122 1.76 15.45 -2.53
CA ASP A 122 1.57 15.47 -1.08
C ASP A 122 0.88 16.79 -0.71
N LEU A 123 -0.33 16.70 -0.18
CA LEU A 123 -1.09 17.85 0.30
C LEU A 123 -1.01 17.90 1.82
N ASP A 124 -0.52 19.00 2.36
CA ASP A 124 -0.63 19.32 3.79
C ASP A 124 -2.02 19.92 4.07
N THR A 125 -2.78 19.27 4.94
CA THR A 125 -4.14 19.71 5.32
C THR A 125 -4.16 21.05 6.04
N ALA A 126 -3.03 21.50 6.60
CA ALA A 126 -2.91 22.82 7.22
C ALA A 126 -2.81 23.96 6.17
N ALA A 127 -2.35 23.66 4.96
CA ALA A 127 -2.16 24.62 3.88
C ALA A 127 -2.52 23.99 2.51
N PRO A 128 -3.80 23.66 2.28
CA PRO A 128 -4.21 22.89 1.11
C PRO A 128 -4.09 23.73 -0.18
N ASP A 129 -3.37 23.20 -1.17
CA ASP A 129 -3.40 23.73 -2.55
C ASP A 129 -4.75 23.41 -3.22
N PRO A 130 -5.44 24.39 -3.85
CA PRO A 130 -6.76 24.16 -4.45
C PRO A 130 -6.77 23.16 -5.62
N GLN A 131 -5.67 23.00 -6.36
CA GLN A 131 -5.59 22.06 -7.47
C GLN A 131 -5.36 20.63 -6.94
N ASP A 132 -4.51 20.48 -5.93
CA ASP A 132 -4.29 19.21 -5.24
C ASP A 132 -5.57 18.74 -4.52
N ALA A 133 -6.32 19.66 -3.90
CA ALA A 133 -7.62 19.35 -3.30
C ALA A 133 -8.64 18.85 -4.34
N ALA A 134 -8.65 19.41 -5.56
CA ALA A 134 -9.51 18.94 -6.65
C ALA A 134 -9.19 17.48 -7.02
N ASP A 135 -7.90 17.16 -7.12
CA ASP A 135 -7.42 15.81 -7.44
C ASP A 135 -7.79 14.80 -6.35
N LEU A 136 -7.60 15.17 -5.08
CA LEU A 136 -7.96 14.32 -3.94
C LEU A 136 -9.46 14.06 -3.86
N HIS A 137 -10.31 15.06 -4.11
CA HIS A 137 -11.76 14.85 -4.17
C HIS A 137 -12.16 13.92 -5.32
N ALA A 138 -11.56 14.07 -6.50
CA ALA A 138 -11.85 13.21 -7.65
C ALA A 138 -11.41 11.76 -7.40
N ALA A 139 -10.21 11.56 -6.85
CA ALA A 139 -9.71 10.24 -6.46
C ALA A 139 -10.55 9.61 -5.35
N TRP A 140 -10.93 10.37 -4.32
CA TRP A 140 -11.80 9.89 -3.25
C TRP A 140 -13.17 9.45 -3.78
N ALA A 141 -13.76 10.21 -4.71
CA ALA A 141 -15.01 9.84 -5.35
C ALA A 141 -14.89 8.52 -6.14
N MET A 142 -13.73 8.23 -6.73
CA MET A 142 -13.47 6.92 -7.35
C MET A 142 -13.42 5.80 -6.30
N PHE A 143 -12.76 6.03 -5.15
CA PHE A 143 -12.73 5.04 -4.06
C PHE A 143 -14.10 4.81 -3.43
N ASP A 144 -14.94 5.84 -3.25
CA ASP A 144 -16.31 5.65 -2.78
C ASP A 144 -17.11 4.77 -3.74
N TRP A 145 -16.95 4.98 -5.06
CA TRP A 145 -17.55 4.11 -6.07
C TRP A 145 -17.04 2.66 -6.02
N LEU A 146 -15.76 2.45 -5.68
CA LEU A 146 -15.19 1.11 -5.47
C LEU A 146 -15.74 0.45 -4.20
N ARG A 147 -15.91 1.21 -3.11
CA ARG A 147 -16.48 0.71 -1.84
C ARG A 147 -17.87 0.15 -2.01
N GLU A 148 -18.72 0.82 -2.80
CA GLU A 148 -20.06 0.31 -3.15
C GLU A 148 -20.04 -1.07 -3.82
N ARG A 149 -18.91 -1.43 -4.44
CA ARG A 149 -18.68 -2.66 -5.20
C ARG A 149 -17.83 -3.68 -4.47
N ALA A 150 -17.37 -3.41 -3.26
CA ALA A 150 -16.57 -4.36 -2.48
C ALA A 150 -17.30 -4.76 -1.18
N ASP A 151 -16.83 -5.82 -0.53
CA ASP A 151 -17.04 -5.98 0.91
C ASP A 151 -16.01 -5.14 1.68
N CYS A 152 -16.47 -4.04 2.27
CA CYS A 152 -15.65 -3.12 3.08
C CYS A 152 -15.84 -3.33 4.59
N SER A 153 -16.60 -4.34 5.02
CA SER A 153 -16.96 -4.56 6.43
C SER A 153 -15.73 -4.64 7.35
N LEU A 154 -14.58 -5.11 6.85
CA LEU A 154 -13.31 -5.20 7.58
C LEU A 154 -12.75 -3.83 7.96
N ILE A 155 -12.95 -2.79 7.15
CA ILE A 155 -12.47 -1.43 7.40
C ILE A 155 -13.55 -0.49 7.93
N GLU A 156 -14.82 -0.93 7.94
CA GLU A 156 -15.96 -0.16 8.43
C GLU A 156 -16.27 -0.39 9.92
N ARG A 157 -15.55 -1.31 10.57
CA ARG A 157 -15.64 -1.55 12.01
C ARG A 157 -14.62 -0.76 12.81
N ASP A 158 -14.86 -0.74 14.11
CA ASP A 158 -13.94 -0.18 15.08
C ASP A 158 -12.87 -1.20 15.46
N TYR A 159 -11.64 -0.71 15.56
CA TYR A 159 -10.50 -1.35 16.19
C TYR A 159 -10.08 -0.41 17.30
N ASP A 160 -10.08 -0.87 18.54
CA ASP A 160 -9.77 0.00 19.69
C ASP A 160 -10.71 1.20 19.86
N GLY A 161 -11.96 1.04 19.42
CA GLY A 161 -12.96 2.11 19.45
C GLY A 161 -12.89 3.09 18.29
N ASP A 162 -11.94 2.93 17.36
CA ASP A 162 -11.78 3.80 16.20
C ASP A 162 -11.87 3.05 14.87
N ARG A 163 -12.52 3.66 13.88
CA ARG A 163 -12.49 3.15 12.51
C ARG A 163 -11.16 3.49 11.83
N PRO A 164 -10.53 2.54 11.10
CA PRO A 164 -9.27 2.78 10.43
C PRO A 164 -9.29 3.96 9.44
N ASP A 165 -10.41 4.14 8.72
CA ASP A 165 -10.53 5.16 7.66
C ASP A 165 -11.02 6.53 8.15
N ALA A 166 -11.39 6.67 9.43
CA ALA A 166 -12.10 7.84 9.95
C ALA A 166 -11.31 9.14 9.75
N ARG A 167 -10.00 9.13 10.04
CA ARG A 167 -9.18 10.33 9.97
C ARG A 167 -8.93 10.77 8.53
N LEU A 168 -8.57 9.84 7.64
CA LEU A 168 -8.41 10.12 6.21
C LEU A 168 -9.71 10.68 5.61
N ARG A 169 -10.85 10.05 5.92
CA ARG A 169 -12.18 10.52 5.49
C ARG A 169 -12.47 11.93 5.98
N THR A 170 -12.24 12.21 7.26
CA THR A 170 -12.46 13.52 7.87
C THR A 170 -11.56 14.58 7.24
N ALA A 171 -10.28 14.25 7.03
CA ALA A 171 -9.31 15.14 6.40
C ALA A 171 -9.73 15.51 4.98
N ILE A 172 -10.15 14.53 4.16
CA ILE A 172 -10.63 14.78 2.79
C ILE A 172 -11.92 15.61 2.80
N ALA A 173 -12.85 15.32 3.70
CA ALA A 173 -14.11 16.08 3.81
C ALA A 173 -13.88 17.53 4.25
N ALA A 174 -12.79 17.81 4.97
CA ALA A 174 -12.42 19.14 5.42
C ALA A 174 -11.63 19.96 4.39
N LEU A 175 -11.17 19.34 3.28
CA LEU A 175 -10.48 20.07 2.21
C LEU A 175 -11.39 21.14 1.60
N PRO A 176 -10.81 22.27 1.13
CA PRO A 176 -11.59 23.32 0.52
C PRO A 176 -12.25 22.81 -0.77
N LYS A 177 -13.54 23.10 -0.92
CA LYS A 177 -14.22 22.93 -2.20
C LYS A 177 -13.56 23.83 -3.24
N THR A 178 -13.39 23.31 -4.44
CA THR A 178 -12.69 23.94 -5.54
C THR A 178 -13.46 23.74 -6.83
N GLU A 179 -13.50 24.78 -7.66
CA GLU A 179 -14.07 24.73 -9.01
C GLU A 179 -13.00 24.41 -10.06
N LEU A 180 -11.75 24.18 -9.64
CA LEU A 180 -10.68 23.77 -10.53
C LEU A 180 -10.97 22.37 -11.05
N GLU A 181 -10.72 22.18 -12.35
CA GLU A 181 -10.81 20.85 -12.93
C GLU A 181 -9.65 19.99 -12.41
N PRO A 182 -9.92 18.79 -11.85
CA PRO A 182 -8.85 17.91 -11.37
C PRO A 182 -7.94 17.52 -12.53
N ARG A 183 -6.63 17.43 -12.30
CA ARG A 183 -5.66 16.77 -13.20
C ARG A 183 -5.91 15.26 -13.25
N PHE A 184 -6.34 14.67 -12.12
CA PHE A 184 -6.78 13.28 -12.04
C PHE A 184 -7.99 13.01 -12.94
N ILE A 185 -7.94 11.89 -13.66
CA ILE A 185 -9.03 11.36 -14.48
C ILE A 185 -9.22 9.87 -14.24
N ASP A 186 -10.46 9.41 -14.39
CA ASP A 186 -10.83 8.00 -14.36
C ASP A 186 -11.85 7.67 -15.46
N SER A 187 -11.97 6.39 -15.80
CA SER A 187 -12.83 5.93 -16.90
C SER A 187 -14.22 5.42 -16.48
N ARG A 188 -14.68 5.67 -15.24
CA ARG A 188 -15.96 5.11 -14.74
C ARG A 188 -17.12 5.42 -15.68
N THR A 189 -17.26 6.68 -16.06
CA THR A 189 -18.42 7.19 -16.82
C THR A 189 -18.07 7.77 -18.19
N GLN A 190 -16.80 8.11 -18.44
CA GLN A 190 -16.34 8.68 -19.70
C GLN A 190 -15.05 7.99 -20.15
N PRO A 191 -14.91 7.65 -21.45
CA PRO A 191 -13.67 7.10 -21.98
C PRO A 191 -12.45 8.02 -21.74
N LEU A 192 -11.28 7.43 -21.50
CA LEU A 192 -10.05 8.19 -21.32
C LEU A 192 -9.68 8.99 -22.57
N ASN A 193 -9.89 8.45 -23.77
CA ASN A 193 -9.54 9.11 -25.03
C ASN A 193 -10.19 10.51 -25.14
N THR A 194 -11.44 10.64 -24.71
CA THR A 194 -12.21 11.88 -24.82
C THR A 194 -11.68 12.90 -23.83
N GLN A 195 -11.48 12.47 -22.58
CA GLN A 195 -10.91 13.30 -21.51
C GLN A 195 -9.50 13.77 -21.86
N VAL A 196 -8.66 12.85 -22.34
CA VAL A 196 -7.27 13.13 -22.73
C VAL A 196 -7.21 14.10 -23.90
N VAL A 197 -7.93 13.84 -25.00
CA VAL A 197 -7.97 14.73 -26.18
C VAL A 197 -8.41 16.14 -25.78
N GLU A 198 -9.43 16.25 -24.94
CA GLU A 198 -9.94 17.54 -24.47
C GLU A 198 -8.91 18.30 -23.64
N ARG A 199 -8.23 17.62 -22.71
CA ARG A 199 -7.35 18.27 -21.73
C ARG A 199 -5.94 18.53 -22.24
N ILE A 200 -5.33 17.57 -22.94
CA ILE A 200 -4.00 17.79 -23.54
C ILE A 200 -4.09 18.78 -24.72
N GLY A 201 -5.24 18.80 -25.40
CA GLY A 201 -5.46 19.62 -26.59
C GLY A 201 -5.72 21.11 -26.32
N ARG A 202 -5.75 21.55 -25.06
CA ARG A 202 -5.94 22.97 -24.71
C ARG A 202 -4.66 23.77 -24.90
N GLY A 203 -4.82 25.06 -25.22
CA GLY A 203 -3.70 25.98 -25.40
C GLY A 203 -3.20 26.02 -26.84
N ARG A 204 -1.88 26.13 -27.00
CA ARG A 204 -1.25 26.32 -28.31
C ARG A 204 -1.32 25.03 -29.13
N ARG A 205 -1.58 25.18 -30.43
CA ARG A 205 -1.52 24.06 -31.38
C ARG A 205 -0.12 23.43 -31.39
N ALA A 206 -0.08 22.13 -31.17
CA ALA A 206 1.12 21.32 -31.10
C ALA A 206 1.65 20.89 -32.47
N ASP A 207 2.97 20.75 -32.57
CA ASP A 207 3.70 20.27 -33.75
C ASP A 207 4.34 18.89 -33.52
N ARG A 208 4.11 18.27 -32.35
CA ARG A 208 4.56 16.93 -32.03
C ARG A 208 3.53 16.16 -31.22
N LEU A 209 3.34 14.89 -31.58
CA LEU A 209 2.58 13.89 -30.82
C LEU A 209 3.51 12.71 -30.52
N ILE A 210 3.67 12.39 -29.23
CA ILE A 210 4.42 11.23 -28.78
C ILE A 210 3.51 10.32 -27.98
N LEU A 211 3.45 9.04 -28.38
CA LEU A 211 2.67 8.02 -27.71
C LEU A 211 3.58 6.90 -27.20
N GLY A 212 3.22 6.30 -26.07
CA GLY A 212 3.85 5.07 -25.60
C GLY A 212 2.84 4.16 -24.93
N SER A 213 2.93 2.85 -25.17
CA SER A 213 2.14 1.83 -24.49
C SER A 213 2.89 0.50 -24.50
N GLY A 214 2.75 -0.27 -23.41
CA GLY A 214 3.29 -1.63 -23.32
C GLY A 214 2.47 -2.70 -24.05
N TYR A 215 1.21 -2.41 -24.36
CA TYR A 215 0.29 -3.31 -25.07
C TYR A 215 -0.57 -2.55 -26.08
N PHE A 216 -0.90 -3.22 -27.18
CA PHE A 216 -1.83 -2.75 -28.21
C PHE A 216 -2.83 -3.85 -28.58
N GLU A 217 -4.08 -3.49 -28.89
CA GLU A 217 -5.10 -4.49 -29.25
C GLU A 217 -4.76 -5.26 -30.53
N SER A 218 -4.92 -6.59 -30.50
CA SER A 218 -4.69 -7.49 -31.64
C SER A 218 -5.67 -7.28 -32.79
N GLU A 219 -6.95 -6.98 -32.49
CA GLU A 219 -8.02 -6.82 -33.48
C GLU A 219 -8.29 -5.35 -33.87
N GLY A 220 -8.70 -5.11 -35.11
CA GLY A 220 -9.07 -3.78 -35.63
C GLY A 220 -8.32 -3.34 -36.90
N GLU A 221 -8.93 -2.39 -37.62
CA GLU A 221 -8.43 -1.78 -38.86
C GLU A 221 -7.74 -0.41 -38.60
N ASP A 222 -7.05 0.13 -39.61
CA ASP A 222 -6.57 1.53 -39.69
C ASP A 222 -5.69 2.06 -38.53
N GLY A 223 -4.48 1.51 -38.36
CA GLY A 223 -3.48 2.06 -37.42
C GLY A 223 -3.85 1.99 -35.93
N GLY A 224 -5.04 1.51 -35.58
CA GLY A 224 -5.49 1.30 -34.20
C GLY A 224 -5.81 2.60 -33.43
N VAL A 225 -5.85 2.48 -32.11
CA VAL A 225 -6.07 3.61 -31.19
C VAL A 225 -5.08 4.77 -31.39
N PRO A 226 -3.77 4.54 -31.62
CA PRO A 226 -2.82 5.63 -31.89
C PRO A 226 -3.28 6.57 -33.01
N GLU A 227 -3.74 6.00 -34.12
CA GLU A 227 -4.16 6.77 -35.28
C GLU A 227 -5.52 7.46 -35.07
N ARG A 228 -6.48 6.77 -34.42
CA ARG A 228 -7.76 7.39 -34.05
C ARG A 228 -7.58 8.57 -33.09
N LEU A 229 -6.66 8.45 -32.14
CA LEU A 229 -6.28 9.53 -31.22
C LEU A 229 -5.68 10.73 -31.96
N ARG A 230 -4.75 10.48 -32.91
CA ARG A 230 -4.19 11.53 -33.78
C ARG A 230 -5.28 12.25 -34.57
N MET A 231 -6.20 11.50 -35.16
CA MET A 231 -7.31 12.04 -35.94
C MET A 231 -8.25 12.90 -35.09
N ALA A 232 -8.55 12.49 -33.86
CA ALA A 232 -9.33 13.30 -32.92
C ALA A 232 -8.64 14.64 -32.59
N LEU A 233 -7.32 14.63 -32.36
CA LEU A 233 -6.52 15.84 -32.09
C LEU A 233 -6.45 16.78 -33.31
N LEU A 234 -6.37 16.22 -34.52
CA LEU A 234 -6.43 16.99 -35.78
C LEU A 234 -7.80 17.63 -35.98
N GLN A 235 -8.89 16.89 -35.73
CA GLN A 235 -10.27 17.39 -35.83
C GLN A 235 -10.52 18.53 -34.84
N LYS A 236 -10.00 18.40 -33.61
CA LYS A 236 -10.05 19.46 -32.58
C LYS A 236 -9.10 20.63 -32.86
N LYS A 237 -8.28 20.55 -33.92
CA LYS A 237 -7.29 21.58 -34.31
C LYS A 237 -6.20 21.82 -33.26
N SER A 238 -5.96 20.83 -32.39
CA SER A 238 -4.92 20.85 -31.35
C SER A 238 -3.57 20.36 -31.86
N LEU A 239 -3.55 19.58 -32.95
CA LEU A 239 -2.34 19.11 -33.63
C LEU A 239 -2.21 19.70 -35.04
N THR A 240 -1.00 20.01 -35.50
CA THR A 240 -0.76 20.41 -36.90
C THR A 240 -0.75 19.21 -37.84
N ARG A 241 -1.13 19.40 -39.11
CA ARG A 241 -1.11 18.33 -40.13
C ARG A 241 0.29 17.80 -40.46
N LYS A 242 1.34 18.60 -40.20
CA LYS A 242 2.74 18.25 -40.42
C LYS A 242 3.45 17.92 -39.10
N ALA A 243 2.69 17.54 -38.08
CA ALA A 243 3.27 17.23 -36.79
C ALA A 243 4.22 16.03 -36.90
N ARG A 244 5.26 16.03 -36.06
CA ARG A 244 6.13 14.88 -35.87
C ARG A 244 5.39 13.85 -35.01
N LEU A 245 5.36 12.61 -35.47
CA LEU A 245 4.61 11.52 -34.85
C LEU A 245 5.59 10.44 -34.42
N ASP A 246 5.71 10.22 -33.11
CA ASP A 246 6.60 9.20 -32.54
C ASP A 246 5.75 8.21 -31.72
N LEU A 247 5.82 6.91 -32.03
CA LEU A 247 5.13 5.85 -31.30
C LEU A 247 6.15 4.89 -30.68
N PHE A 248 6.18 4.84 -29.35
CA PHE A 248 7.05 3.99 -28.56
C PHE A 248 6.35 2.68 -28.20
N LEU A 249 7.03 1.56 -28.46
CA LEU A 249 6.51 0.22 -28.30
C LEU A 249 7.62 -0.77 -27.90
N ASN A 250 7.22 -2.01 -27.58
CA ASN A 250 8.13 -3.15 -27.45
C ASN A 250 8.24 -3.86 -28.81
N PRO A 251 9.38 -3.81 -29.53
CA PRO A 251 9.47 -4.36 -30.88
C PRO A 251 9.12 -5.85 -30.97
N GLN A 252 9.47 -6.63 -29.95
CA GLN A 252 9.21 -8.08 -29.92
C GLN A 252 7.82 -8.44 -29.37
N SER A 253 7.02 -7.45 -28.97
CA SER A 253 5.72 -7.66 -28.32
C SER A 253 4.83 -6.43 -28.50
N CYS A 254 4.52 -6.08 -29.76
CA CYS A 254 3.65 -4.95 -30.10
C CYS A 254 2.27 -5.36 -30.63
N GLN A 255 1.90 -6.64 -30.44
CA GLN A 255 0.60 -7.23 -30.74
C GLN A 255 0.05 -6.79 -32.11
N GLY A 256 -1.17 -6.28 -32.17
CA GLY A 256 -1.83 -5.89 -33.40
C GLY A 256 -1.16 -4.74 -34.14
N LEU A 257 -0.14 -4.05 -33.59
CA LEU A 257 0.64 -3.10 -34.38
C LEU A 257 1.57 -3.80 -35.37
N ALA A 258 2.04 -5.02 -35.10
CA ALA A 258 2.98 -5.70 -35.98
C ALA A 258 2.39 -5.87 -37.39
N THR A 259 1.09 -6.21 -37.46
CA THR A 259 0.32 -6.36 -38.71
C THR A 259 -0.13 -5.03 -39.31
N ARG A 260 -0.09 -3.92 -38.55
CA ARG A 260 -0.52 -2.56 -38.98
C ARG A 260 0.63 -1.61 -39.27
N THR A 261 1.86 -2.10 -39.24
CA THR A 261 3.06 -1.28 -39.41
C THR A 261 3.03 -0.43 -40.66
N GLN A 262 2.62 -1.00 -41.81
CA GLN A 262 2.56 -0.25 -43.06
C GLN A 262 1.55 0.90 -43.00
N ALA A 263 0.37 0.67 -42.41
CA ALA A 263 -0.64 1.71 -42.27
C ALA A 263 -0.17 2.87 -41.37
N LEU A 264 0.63 2.57 -40.33
CA LEU A 264 1.23 3.59 -39.47
C LEU A 264 2.34 4.36 -40.19
N ASP A 265 3.19 3.67 -40.95
CA ASP A 265 4.25 4.28 -41.77
C ASP A 265 3.65 5.21 -42.84
N ASP A 266 2.61 4.75 -43.53
CA ASP A 266 1.86 5.55 -44.52
C ASP A 266 1.20 6.79 -43.91
N ALA A 267 0.78 6.69 -42.63
CA ALA A 267 0.26 7.82 -41.85
C ALA A 267 1.35 8.76 -41.29
N GLY A 268 2.62 8.40 -41.46
CA GLY A 268 3.79 9.20 -41.07
C GLY A 268 4.30 8.97 -39.64
N TRP A 269 3.93 7.85 -39.01
CA TRP A 269 4.42 7.49 -37.68
C TRP A 269 5.85 6.96 -37.73
N THR A 270 6.71 7.50 -36.86
CA THR A 270 8.01 6.88 -36.58
C THR A 270 7.86 5.90 -35.42
N LEU A 271 8.04 4.61 -35.69
CA LEU A 271 7.97 3.56 -34.68
C LEU A 271 9.32 3.42 -33.98
N ARG A 272 9.31 3.40 -32.65
CA ARG A 272 10.53 3.46 -31.84
C ARG A 272 10.50 2.48 -30.69
N ARG A 273 11.68 1.95 -30.35
CA ARG A 273 11.89 1.26 -29.08
C ARG A 273 11.95 2.28 -27.96
N ALA A 274 11.29 1.99 -26.84
CA ALA A 274 11.42 2.77 -25.61
C ALA A 274 12.84 2.67 -25.03
N LYS A 275 13.30 3.73 -24.37
CA LYS A 275 14.58 3.73 -23.66
C LYS A 275 14.47 4.58 -22.40
N SER A 276 14.85 4.01 -21.27
CA SER A 276 14.94 4.71 -19.99
C SER A 276 16.40 4.92 -19.61
N VAL A 277 16.69 6.05 -18.95
CA VAL A 277 18.03 6.31 -18.38
C VAL A 277 18.30 5.51 -17.10
N LEU A 278 17.26 4.88 -16.54
CA LEU A 278 17.33 4.12 -15.28
C LEU A 278 17.45 2.60 -15.50
N HIS A 279 17.17 2.12 -16.71
CA HIS A 279 17.06 0.68 -16.99
C HIS A 279 18.08 0.22 -18.03
N GLY A 280 18.39 -1.08 -18.02
CA GLY A 280 19.20 -1.72 -19.05
C GLY A 280 18.49 -1.84 -20.40
N ASP A 281 19.21 -2.27 -21.43
CA ASP A 281 18.68 -2.35 -22.81
C ASP A 281 17.58 -3.42 -23.00
N ASP A 282 17.45 -4.36 -22.05
CA ASP A 282 16.45 -5.44 -22.05
C ASP A 282 15.11 -5.04 -21.42
N ALA A 283 15.03 -3.87 -20.79
CA ALA A 283 13.82 -3.42 -20.12
C ALA A 283 12.67 -3.16 -21.11
N ARG A 284 11.46 -3.52 -20.71
CA ARG A 284 10.27 -3.48 -21.56
C ARG A 284 9.41 -2.28 -21.18
N LEU A 285 8.91 -1.56 -22.18
CA LEU A 285 7.94 -0.51 -21.95
C LEU A 285 6.68 -1.12 -21.37
N HIS A 286 6.28 -0.68 -20.19
CA HIS A 286 4.95 -0.93 -19.65
C HIS A 286 4.17 0.37 -19.46
N ALA A 287 4.84 1.49 -19.26
CA ALA A 287 4.21 2.79 -19.14
C ALA A 287 3.28 3.14 -20.33
N LYS A 288 2.19 3.84 -20.02
CA LYS A 288 1.24 4.37 -20.99
C LYS A 288 1.21 5.88 -20.87
N PHE A 289 1.50 6.56 -21.98
CA PHE A 289 1.51 8.02 -22.00
C PHE A 289 1.15 8.59 -23.36
N VAL A 290 0.58 9.80 -23.32
CA VAL A 290 0.25 10.61 -24.50
C VAL A 290 0.78 12.00 -24.25
N LEU A 291 1.78 12.41 -25.03
CA LEU A 291 2.37 13.73 -24.96
C LEU A 291 2.01 14.53 -26.21
N LEU A 292 1.38 15.68 -26.00
CA LEU A 292 1.12 16.68 -27.03
C LEU A 292 1.99 17.91 -26.75
N ALA A 293 2.91 18.23 -27.67
CA ALA A 293 3.95 19.24 -27.42
C ALA A 293 4.25 20.13 -28.63
N HIS A 294 4.92 21.24 -28.35
CA HIS A 294 5.46 22.16 -29.33
C HIS A 294 6.86 22.67 -28.96
N GLY A 295 7.54 23.23 -29.95
CA GLY A 295 8.82 23.93 -29.77
C GLY A 295 10.01 23.12 -30.31
N ASP A 296 10.98 23.82 -30.91
CA ASP A 296 12.10 23.17 -31.60
C ASP A 296 13.22 22.73 -30.66
N LYS A 297 13.56 23.56 -29.67
CA LYS A 297 14.65 23.30 -28.71
C LYS A 297 14.11 22.77 -27.38
N GLN A 298 13.18 23.52 -26.80
CA GLN A 298 12.50 23.19 -25.55
C GLN A 298 11.10 22.67 -25.83
N ALA A 299 10.74 21.61 -25.13
CA ALA A 299 9.43 21.01 -25.11
C ALA A 299 8.52 21.81 -24.17
N ALA A 300 7.38 22.26 -24.68
CA ALA A 300 6.27 22.76 -23.89
C ALA A 300 4.98 22.10 -24.37
N GLY A 301 4.09 21.77 -23.45
CA GLY A 301 2.88 21.01 -23.76
C GLY A 301 2.33 20.27 -22.55
N ARG A 302 1.54 19.24 -22.83
CA ARG A 302 0.82 18.45 -21.83
C ARG A 302 1.00 16.97 -22.04
N ILE A 303 1.02 16.26 -20.93
CA ILE A 303 1.15 14.81 -20.92
C ILE A 303 0.01 14.18 -20.14
N TYR A 304 -0.55 13.12 -20.72
CA TYR A 304 -1.29 12.10 -19.98
C TYR A 304 -0.34 10.97 -19.59
N LEU A 305 -0.45 10.50 -18.35
CA LEU A 305 0.15 9.25 -17.88
C LEU A 305 -0.88 8.50 -17.01
N GLY A 306 -0.97 7.18 -17.16
CA GLY A 306 -1.95 6.40 -16.42
C GLY A 306 -1.98 4.92 -16.81
N SER A 307 -2.98 4.20 -16.35
CA SER A 307 -3.08 2.75 -16.52
C SER A 307 -3.63 2.31 -17.89
N GLY A 308 -4.35 3.19 -18.58
CA GLY A 308 -5.04 2.85 -19.83
C GLY A 308 -4.09 2.49 -20.97
N ASN A 309 -4.07 1.22 -21.37
CA ASN A 309 -3.46 0.78 -22.62
C ASN A 309 -4.09 1.49 -23.81
N LEU A 310 -3.32 1.73 -24.87
CA LEU A 310 -3.82 2.25 -26.15
C LEU A 310 -4.62 1.16 -26.92
N SER A 311 -5.71 0.69 -26.31
CA SER A 311 -6.69 -0.28 -26.80
C SER A 311 -8.11 0.25 -26.61
N ARG A 312 -9.10 -0.34 -27.28
CA ARG A 312 -10.50 0.07 -27.12
C ARG A 312 -10.96 -0.03 -25.67
N ALA A 313 -10.77 -1.19 -25.04
CA ALA A 313 -11.19 -1.43 -23.66
C ALA A 313 -10.46 -0.54 -22.63
N GLY A 314 -9.17 -0.23 -22.86
CA GLY A 314 -8.36 0.57 -21.94
C GLY A 314 -8.41 2.07 -22.17
N PHE A 315 -8.85 2.55 -23.34
CA PHE A 315 -8.77 3.98 -23.68
C PHE A 315 -10.05 4.56 -24.29
N GLU A 316 -10.76 3.81 -25.13
CA GLU A 316 -11.87 4.34 -25.94
C GLU A 316 -13.26 3.99 -25.39
N THR A 317 -13.35 3.05 -24.46
CA THR A 317 -14.61 2.60 -23.85
C THR A 317 -14.62 2.91 -22.35
N ALA A 318 -15.69 3.53 -21.86
CA ALA A 318 -15.89 3.76 -20.42
C ALA A 318 -16.19 2.45 -19.68
N ALA A 319 -15.87 2.38 -18.40
CA ALA A 319 -16.08 1.20 -17.57
C ALA A 319 -17.55 0.76 -17.54
N ASN A 320 -18.47 1.72 -17.33
CA ASN A 320 -19.92 1.48 -17.35
C ASN A 320 -20.48 1.06 -18.73
N SER A 321 -19.66 1.11 -19.78
CA SER A 321 -19.99 0.76 -21.16
C SER A 321 -19.24 -0.50 -21.62
N GLY A 322 -18.68 -1.28 -20.69
CA GLY A 322 -17.95 -2.52 -20.97
C GLY A 322 -16.42 -2.34 -21.14
N GLY A 323 -15.89 -1.14 -20.88
CA GLY A 323 -14.46 -0.89 -20.83
C GLY A 323 -13.83 -1.31 -19.49
N ASN A 324 -12.52 -1.14 -19.39
CA ASN A 324 -11.80 -1.28 -18.13
C ASN A 324 -12.02 -0.04 -17.26
N LEU A 325 -11.98 -0.21 -15.94
CA LEU A 325 -11.78 0.91 -15.04
C LEU A 325 -10.29 1.26 -15.04
N GLU A 326 -9.97 2.45 -15.51
CA GLU A 326 -8.64 2.98 -15.74
C GLU A 326 -8.55 4.35 -15.08
N ALA A 327 -7.34 4.77 -14.70
CA ALA A 327 -7.11 6.08 -14.12
C ALA A 327 -5.76 6.64 -14.56
N GLY A 328 -5.64 7.95 -14.50
CA GLY A 328 -4.42 8.66 -14.84
C GLY A 328 -4.45 10.12 -14.45
N VAL A 329 -3.46 10.87 -14.90
CA VAL A 329 -3.39 12.32 -14.73
C VAL A 329 -3.05 12.99 -16.04
N VAL A 330 -3.57 14.20 -16.23
CA VAL A 330 -3.16 15.11 -17.29
C VAL A 330 -2.49 16.32 -16.66
N VAL A 331 -1.21 16.52 -16.97
CA VAL A 331 -0.39 17.59 -16.38
C VAL A 331 0.37 18.37 -17.45
N ASP A 332 0.68 19.62 -17.14
CA ASP A 332 1.58 20.44 -17.95
C ASP A 332 3.03 19.94 -17.79
N LEU A 333 3.82 20.02 -18.86
CA LEU A 333 5.24 19.73 -18.80
C LEU A 333 5.96 20.80 -17.96
N PRO A 334 6.96 20.40 -17.13
CA PRO A 334 7.86 21.34 -16.49
C PRO A 334 8.53 22.30 -17.49
N GLU A 335 8.76 23.54 -17.07
CA GLU A 335 9.46 24.52 -17.88
C GLU A 335 10.93 24.14 -18.11
N GLY A 336 11.48 24.54 -19.26
CA GLY A 336 12.91 24.39 -19.56
C GLY A 336 13.35 22.99 -20.00
N LEU A 337 12.44 22.06 -20.26
CA LEU A 337 12.78 20.72 -20.75
C LEU A 337 13.29 20.74 -22.20
N ASP A 338 14.55 20.39 -22.42
CA ASP A 338 15.11 20.24 -23.78
C ASP A 338 14.74 18.88 -24.41
N TRP A 339 14.60 18.85 -25.75
CA TRP A 339 14.37 17.58 -26.48
C TRP A 339 15.59 16.64 -26.49
N HIS A 340 16.79 17.21 -26.51
CA HIS A 340 18.05 16.47 -26.72
C HIS A 340 19.04 16.59 -25.55
N GLY A 341 18.71 17.36 -24.51
CA GLY A 341 19.57 17.55 -23.34
C GLY A 341 19.57 16.32 -22.41
N ARG A 342 20.68 16.07 -21.70
CA ARG A 342 20.77 14.99 -20.69
C ARG A 342 19.81 15.17 -19.52
N LYS A 343 19.47 16.42 -19.16
CA LYS A 343 18.43 16.78 -18.19
C LYS A 343 17.10 17.18 -18.87
N GLY A 344 16.94 16.75 -20.12
CA GLY A 344 15.78 17.05 -20.94
C GLY A 344 14.65 16.03 -20.72
N ILE A 345 13.69 16.01 -21.64
CA ILE A 345 12.50 15.16 -21.53
C ILE A 345 12.80 13.66 -21.41
N ARG A 346 13.94 13.19 -21.96
CA ARG A 346 14.42 11.80 -21.85
C ARG A 346 14.77 11.37 -20.42
N SER A 347 14.89 12.32 -19.48
CA SER A 347 15.07 12.03 -18.05
C SER A 347 13.75 11.75 -17.32
N LEU A 348 12.61 12.13 -17.92
CA LEU A 348 11.27 11.96 -17.33
C LEU A 348 10.46 10.88 -18.05
N LEU A 349 10.69 10.67 -19.34
CA LEU A 349 9.93 9.74 -20.17
C LEU A 349 10.85 8.73 -20.85
N PRO A 350 10.36 7.50 -21.10
CA PRO A 350 11.17 6.43 -21.67
C PRO A 350 11.28 6.55 -23.21
N ILE A 351 11.81 7.68 -23.67
CA ILE A 351 11.84 8.07 -25.08
C ILE A 351 13.26 8.30 -25.59
N GLN A 352 13.44 8.08 -26.89
CA GLN A 352 14.67 8.34 -27.63
C GLN A 352 14.33 8.73 -29.08
N PHE A 353 15.22 9.43 -29.78
CA PHE A 353 14.97 9.91 -31.15
C PHE A 353 15.97 9.39 -32.18
N ASP A 354 16.84 8.49 -31.77
CA ASP A 354 18.06 8.11 -32.49
C ASP A 354 17.92 6.72 -33.16
N ASP A 355 17.00 5.89 -32.68
CA ASP A 355 16.71 4.54 -33.16
C ASP A 355 15.24 4.42 -33.61
N THR A 356 15.02 3.78 -34.76
CA THR A 356 13.72 3.55 -35.38
C THR A 356 13.56 2.07 -35.63
N ALA A 357 12.46 1.49 -35.15
CA ALA A 357 12.16 0.09 -35.35
C ALA A 357 11.79 -0.16 -36.82
N THR A 358 12.45 -1.14 -37.45
CA THR A 358 12.11 -1.54 -38.81
C THR A 358 10.87 -2.45 -38.80
N PRO A 359 10.01 -2.40 -39.82
CA PRO A 359 8.81 -3.24 -39.87
C PRO A 359 9.09 -4.74 -39.74
N ALA A 360 10.19 -5.22 -40.31
CA ALA A 360 10.60 -6.62 -40.25
C ALA A 360 11.06 -7.07 -38.85
N ALA A 361 11.40 -6.14 -37.95
CA ALA A 361 11.82 -6.43 -36.58
C ALA A 361 10.64 -6.46 -35.60
N LEU A 362 9.42 -6.11 -36.05
CA LEU A 362 8.23 -6.06 -35.20
C LEU A 362 7.55 -7.42 -35.14
N GLN A 363 7.28 -7.88 -33.91
CA GLN A 363 6.59 -9.13 -33.64
C GLN A 363 5.36 -8.85 -32.76
N ALA A 364 4.31 -9.63 -32.98
CA ALA A 364 3.09 -9.53 -32.16
C ALA A 364 3.39 -9.87 -30.69
N GLY A 365 4.26 -10.84 -30.43
CA GLY A 365 4.46 -11.40 -29.11
C GLY A 365 3.22 -12.18 -28.62
N GLU A 366 3.10 -12.33 -27.30
CA GLU A 366 1.95 -12.96 -26.66
C GLU A 366 0.80 -11.96 -26.52
N ASP A 367 -0.43 -12.46 -26.63
CA ASP A 367 -1.64 -11.68 -26.34
C ASP A 367 -1.95 -11.69 -24.83
N PHE A 368 -2.80 -10.76 -24.42
CA PHE A 368 -3.26 -10.66 -23.04
C PHE A 368 -4.02 -11.92 -22.62
N THR A 369 -3.51 -12.59 -21.58
CA THR A 369 -4.22 -13.67 -20.91
C THR A 369 -4.93 -13.12 -19.68
N ARG A 370 -6.26 -13.25 -19.66
CA ARG A 370 -7.07 -12.82 -18.52
C ARG A 370 -6.77 -13.72 -17.31
N PRO A 371 -6.48 -13.15 -16.12
CA PRO A 371 -6.37 -13.94 -14.89
C PRO A 371 -7.66 -14.71 -14.62
N GLU A 372 -7.52 -15.87 -14.00
CA GLU A 372 -8.67 -16.65 -13.55
C GLU A 372 -9.40 -15.90 -12.43
N GLU A 373 -10.71 -15.74 -12.62
CA GLU A 373 -11.60 -15.01 -11.71
C GLU A 373 -12.38 -16.02 -10.87
N PRO A 374 -12.59 -15.77 -9.57
CA PRO A 374 -13.36 -16.66 -8.72
C PRO A 374 -14.84 -16.59 -9.06
N ASP A 375 -15.56 -17.70 -8.89
CA ASP A 375 -17.02 -17.76 -9.09
C ASP A 375 -17.76 -16.83 -8.11
N ALA A 376 -17.28 -16.75 -6.87
CA ALA A 376 -17.83 -15.89 -5.82
C ALA A 376 -16.72 -15.41 -4.86
N PRO A 377 -16.90 -14.26 -4.19
CA PRO A 377 -16.06 -13.88 -3.05
C PRO A 377 -16.29 -14.84 -1.86
N PRO A 378 -15.39 -14.87 -0.87
CA PRO A 378 -15.61 -15.66 0.34
C PRO A 378 -16.91 -15.22 1.05
N PRO A 379 -17.57 -16.14 1.79
CA PRO A 379 -18.82 -15.85 2.49
C PRO A 379 -18.66 -14.81 3.61
N VAL A 380 -17.44 -14.64 4.14
CA VAL A 380 -17.09 -13.68 5.18
C VAL A 380 -15.67 -13.14 4.95
N SER A 381 -15.39 -11.94 5.44
CA SER A 381 -14.09 -11.26 5.26
C SER A 381 -13.09 -11.48 6.40
N TRP A 382 -13.52 -12.06 7.52
CA TRP A 382 -12.72 -12.33 8.72
C TRP A 382 -13.41 -13.37 9.60
N LEU A 383 -12.69 -13.89 10.59
CA LEU A 383 -13.24 -14.72 11.68
C LEU A 383 -12.97 -14.06 13.03
N ASN A 384 -13.70 -14.47 14.07
CA ASN A 384 -13.52 -14.00 15.45
C ASN A 384 -13.04 -15.17 16.32
N TRP A 385 -12.01 -14.94 17.13
CA TRP A 385 -11.56 -15.85 18.17
C TRP A 385 -11.85 -15.27 19.54
N HIS A 386 -12.48 -16.06 20.41
CA HIS A 386 -12.76 -15.68 21.79
C HIS A 386 -12.72 -16.92 22.68
N GLN A 387 -11.90 -16.88 23.73
CA GLN A 387 -11.81 -17.93 24.77
C GLN A 387 -11.72 -19.36 24.21
N GLY A 388 -10.85 -19.56 23.21
CA GLY A 388 -10.62 -20.87 22.62
C GLY A 388 -11.70 -21.34 21.64
N VAL A 389 -12.57 -20.43 21.17
CA VAL A 389 -13.60 -20.71 20.17
C VAL A 389 -13.40 -19.79 18.97
N LEU A 390 -13.35 -20.37 17.77
CA LEU A 390 -13.34 -19.66 16.49
C LEU A 390 -14.75 -19.61 15.93
N SER A 391 -15.19 -18.44 15.47
CA SER A 391 -16.54 -18.19 14.93
C SER A 391 -16.50 -17.26 13.72
N ALA A 392 -17.43 -17.44 12.79
CA ALA A 392 -17.64 -16.45 11.74
C ALA A 392 -18.56 -15.31 12.24
N PRO A 393 -18.49 -14.11 11.64
CA PRO A 393 -19.41 -13.01 11.92
C PRO A 393 -20.88 -13.46 11.86
N GLY A 394 -21.69 -13.00 12.82
CA GLY A 394 -23.09 -13.43 12.92
C GLY A 394 -23.30 -14.91 13.27
N ASN A 395 -22.26 -15.61 13.74
CA ASN A 395 -22.25 -17.05 13.99
C ASN A 395 -22.60 -17.89 12.76
N LEU A 396 -22.21 -17.42 11.57
CA LEU A 396 -22.39 -18.18 10.34
C LEU A 396 -21.59 -19.51 10.40
N ALA A 397 -22.17 -20.54 9.79
CA ALA A 397 -21.53 -21.83 9.61
C ALA A 397 -20.61 -21.77 8.39
N VAL A 398 -19.31 -21.64 8.62
CA VAL A 398 -18.29 -21.56 7.57
C VAL A 398 -17.31 -22.72 7.73
N PRO A 399 -17.09 -23.54 6.69
CA PRO A 399 -16.07 -24.59 6.71
C PRO A 399 -14.65 -24.01 6.71
N VAL A 400 -13.82 -24.43 7.66
CA VAL A 400 -12.43 -24.01 7.83
C VAL A 400 -11.50 -25.20 8.00
N ILE A 401 -10.22 -25.00 7.69
CA ILE A 401 -9.16 -25.96 8.00
C ILE A 401 -8.72 -25.75 9.45
N GLY A 402 -8.92 -26.77 10.28
CA GLY A 402 -8.59 -26.77 11.70
C GLY A 402 -7.08 -26.86 11.98
N PRO A 403 -6.66 -26.70 13.25
CA PRO A 403 -5.25 -26.73 13.65
C PRO A 403 -4.53 -28.06 13.32
N ASP A 404 -5.29 -29.15 13.25
CA ASP A 404 -4.83 -30.51 12.90
C ASP A 404 -4.93 -30.81 11.40
N GLY A 405 -5.35 -29.83 10.59
CA GLY A 405 -5.63 -29.98 9.16
C GLY A 405 -7.00 -30.56 8.84
N ALA A 406 -7.84 -30.88 9.83
CA ALA A 406 -9.17 -31.42 9.60
C ALA A 406 -10.16 -30.34 9.14
N HIS A 407 -11.14 -30.74 8.33
CA HIS A 407 -12.24 -29.85 7.93
C HIS A 407 -13.25 -29.74 9.09
N ILE A 408 -13.43 -28.54 9.61
CA ILE A 408 -14.35 -28.24 10.72
C ILE A 408 -15.23 -27.04 10.37
N ILE A 409 -16.40 -26.92 11.01
CA ILE A 409 -17.38 -25.86 10.73
C ILE A 409 -17.46 -24.90 11.91
N THR A 410 -17.43 -23.59 11.67
CA THR A 410 -17.60 -22.59 12.72
C THR A 410 -19.06 -22.52 13.24
N PRO A 411 -19.30 -22.14 14.51
CA PRO A 411 -18.32 -21.98 15.59
C PRO A 411 -17.70 -23.31 16.02
N CYS A 412 -16.38 -23.34 16.22
CA CYS A 412 -15.64 -24.55 16.59
C CYS A 412 -14.57 -24.29 17.67
N PRO A 413 -14.17 -25.33 18.43
CA PRO A 413 -13.03 -25.22 19.33
C PRO A 413 -11.73 -24.90 18.57
N TRP A 414 -11.00 -23.91 19.06
CA TRP A 414 -9.67 -23.53 18.60
C TRP A 414 -8.81 -23.14 19.80
N PRO A 415 -8.03 -24.08 20.36
CA PRO A 415 -7.21 -23.81 21.55
C PRO A 415 -6.28 -22.62 21.36
N ALA A 416 -5.98 -21.93 22.46
CA ALA A 416 -5.01 -20.83 22.43
C ALA A 416 -3.64 -21.31 21.91
N PRO A 417 -2.87 -20.44 21.23
CA PRO A 417 -3.15 -19.03 20.96
C PRO A 417 -4.17 -18.81 19.82
N ALA A 418 -4.76 -17.61 19.77
CA ALA A 418 -5.58 -17.19 18.64
C ALA A 418 -4.78 -17.29 17.33
N PRO A 419 -5.35 -17.84 16.24
CA PRO A 419 -4.67 -17.90 14.95
C PRO A 419 -4.62 -16.50 14.32
N VAL A 420 -3.56 -16.18 13.58
CA VAL A 420 -3.47 -14.91 12.81
C VAL A 420 -4.37 -14.97 11.58
N ILE A 421 -4.24 -16.08 10.84
CA ILE A 421 -4.91 -16.38 9.58
C ILE A 421 -5.53 -17.77 9.68
N VAL A 422 -6.72 -17.95 9.11
CA VAL A 422 -7.38 -19.24 8.96
C VAL A 422 -7.77 -19.45 7.50
N THR A 423 -7.59 -20.67 7.00
CA THR A 423 -7.95 -21.05 5.62
C THR A 423 -9.36 -21.63 5.58
N LEU A 424 -10.20 -21.16 4.65
CA LEU A 424 -11.50 -21.75 4.35
C LEU A 424 -11.32 -23.09 3.64
N ALA A 425 -12.13 -24.08 4.00
CA ALA A 425 -11.93 -25.45 3.53
C ALA A 425 -12.41 -25.71 2.10
N GLU A 426 -13.34 -24.90 1.59
CA GLU A 426 -13.94 -25.09 0.25
C GLU A 426 -13.09 -24.44 -0.83
N ASP A 427 -12.79 -23.15 -0.68
CA ASP A 427 -12.15 -22.35 -1.73
C ASP A 427 -10.68 -22.01 -1.44
N GLY A 428 -10.16 -22.39 -0.27
CA GLY A 428 -8.79 -22.08 0.14
C GLY A 428 -8.52 -20.62 0.50
N TRP A 429 -9.56 -19.77 0.59
CA TRP A 429 -9.42 -18.38 0.99
C TRP A 429 -8.79 -18.26 2.38
N ARG A 430 -7.82 -17.35 2.52
CA ARG A 430 -7.10 -17.11 3.77
C ARG A 430 -7.65 -15.86 4.44
N LEU A 431 -8.29 -16.00 5.59
CA LEU A 431 -8.98 -14.90 6.25
C LEU A 431 -8.25 -14.47 7.52
N PRO A 432 -8.18 -13.16 7.81
CA PRO A 432 -7.67 -12.68 9.08
C PRO A 432 -8.63 -12.99 10.21
N VAL A 433 -8.08 -13.07 11.42
CA VAL A 433 -8.82 -13.36 12.65
C VAL A 433 -8.79 -12.14 13.55
N ILE A 434 -9.91 -11.86 14.23
CA ILE A 434 -10.04 -10.82 15.24
C ILE A 434 -10.14 -11.47 16.62
N ALA A 435 -9.36 -10.96 17.57
CA ALA A 435 -9.47 -11.29 18.99
C ALA A 435 -9.34 -10.00 19.80
N GLU A 436 -10.07 -9.89 20.91
CA GLU A 436 -10.02 -8.70 21.78
C GLU A 436 -10.29 -7.38 21.02
N GLY A 437 -11.17 -7.43 20.00
CA GLY A 437 -11.55 -6.25 19.21
C GLY A 437 -10.54 -5.81 18.14
N VAL A 438 -9.42 -6.53 17.98
CA VAL A 438 -8.36 -6.19 17.01
C VAL A 438 -7.94 -7.38 16.15
N LEU A 439 -7.27 -7.13 15.01
CA LEU A 439 -6.64 -8.19 14.23
C LEU A 439 -5.60 -8.91 15.10
N VAL A 440 -5.63 -10.24 15.07
CA VAL A 440 -4.60 -11.05 15.70
C VAL A 440 -3.28 -10.80 14.97
N THR A 441 -2.21 -10.60 15.73
CA THR A 441 -0.87 -10.31 15.20
C THR A 441 0.10 -11.43 15.53
N PRO A 442 1.13 -11.68 14.70
CA PRO A 442 2.14 -12.69 14.98
C PRO A 442 2.79 -12.43 16.35
N LEU A 443 2.85 -13.44 17.22
CA LEU A 443 3.51 -13.33 18.52
C LEU A 443 4.93 -12.80 18.36
N PRO A 444 5.36 -11.84 19.22
CA PRO A 444 6.74 -11.43 19.22
C PRO A 444 7.63 -12.65 19.53
N PRO A 445 8.84 -12.75 18.95
CA PRO A 445 9.84 -13.69 19.42
C PRO A 445 10.18 -13.39 20.89
N GLU A 446 10.91 -14.28 21.55
CA GLU A 446 11.47 -13.97 22.87
C GLU A 446 12.32 -12.69 22.78
N MET A 447 12.14 -11.79 23.74
CA MET A 447 12.76 -10.46 23.75
C MET A 447 13.66 -10.30 24.97
N THR A 448 14.65 -9.41 24.87
CA THR A 448 15.38 -8.84 26.01
C THR A 448 14.81 -7.50 26.42
N VAL A 449 15.20 -6.99 27.59
CA VAL A 449 14.91 -5.59 27.96
C VAL A 449 15.43 -4.62 26.90
N GLU A 450 16.62 -4.87 26.35
CA GLU A 450 17.21 -4.01 25.32
C GLU A 450 16.37 -3.97 24.04
N ASP A 451 15.79 -5.11 23.63
CA ASP A 451 14.89 -5.16 22.46
C ASP A 451 13.63 -4.32 22.69
N VAL A 452 13.06 -4.38 23.90
CA VAL A 452 11.91 -3.56 24.27
C VAL A 452 12.28 -2.08 24.22
N LEU A 453 13.39 -1.70 24.85
CA LEU A 453 13.85 -0.31 24.90
C LEU A 453 14.18 0.25 23.51
N ALA A 454 14.77 -0.55 22.63
CA ALA A 454 15.01 -0.17 21.24
C ALA A 454 13.71 0.12 20.49
N GLY A 455 12.66 -0.69 20.72
CA GLY A 455 11.34 -0.49 20.13
C GLY A 455 10.59 0.75 20.64
N LEU A 456 10.85 1.18 21.88
CA LEU A 456 10.20 2.38 22.45
C LEU A 456 10.54 3.64 21.66
N GLY A 457 11.78 3.77 21.19
CA GLY A 457 12.25 4.93 20.45
C GLY A 457 11.59 5.10 19.08
N SER A 458 11.03 4.03 18.52
CA SER A 458 10.36 4.06 17.22
C SER A 458 8.84 4.13 17.32
N PHE A 459 8.20 4.01 18.49
CA PHE A 459 6.74 4.06 18.56
C PHE A 459 6.21 5.48 18.28
N PRO A 460 5.18 5.66 17.43
CA PRO A 460 4.28 4.67 16.81
C PRO A 460 4.71 4.21 15.39
N GLU A 461 5.89 4.59 14.93
CA GLU A 461 6.43 4.31 13.60
C GLU A 461 6.68 2.82 13.38
N PRO A 462 6.69 2.36 12.11
CA PRO A 462 7.24 1.05 11.81
C PRO A 462 8.70 0.96 12.30
N PRO A 463 9.11 -0.16 12.93
CA PRO A 463 10.51 -0.37 13.25
C PRO A 463 11.32 -0.39 11.95
N ASP A 464 12.45 0.31 11.92
CA ASP A 464 13.43 0.22 10.84
C ASP A 464 13.92 -1.22 10.73
N ARG A 465 13.35 -1.99 9.80
CA ARG A 465 13.79 -3.35 9.49
C ARG A 465 14.24 -3.40 8.04
N ASP A 466 15.41 -2.81 7.80
CA ASP A 466 16.27 -3.26 6.71
C ASP A 466 16.86 -4.62 7.10
N GLN A 467 16.08 -5.69 6.94
CA GLN A 467 16.64 -7.04 6.85
C GLN A 467 16.42 -7.55 5.42
N PRO A 468 17.47 -7.90 4.66
CA PRO A 468 17.30 -8.77 3.51
C PRO A 468 16.72 -10.11 3.98
N GLU A 469 15.78 -10.66 3.22
CA GLU A 469 15.26 -12.02 3.45
C GLU A 469 16.44 -13.00 3.36
N ASP A 470 16.79 -13.64 4.47
CA ASP A 470 17.76 -14.74 4.48
C ASP A 470 17.20 -15.90 3.64
N GLY A 471 17.88 -16.18 2.52
CA GLY A 471 17.72 -17.41 1.77
C GLY A 471 18.20 -18.63 2.59
N PRO A 472 17.84 -19.86 2.16
CA PRO A 472 18.11 -21.04 2.95
C PRO A 472 19.58 -21.45 2.82
N GLU A 473 20.39 -21.20 3.84
CA GLU A 473 21.69 -21.88 3.99
C GLU A 473 21.62 -22.90 5.12
N GLY A 474 21.74 -24.17 4.72
CA GLY A 474 21.97 -25.28 5.64
C GLY A 474 23.45 -25.42 5.99
N GLY A 475 23.70 -26.19 7.04
CA GLY A 475 25.02 -26.72 7.38
C GLY A 475 25.45 -26.37 8.80
N GLY A 476 25.25 -27.31 9.72
CA GLY A 476 25.55 -27.13 11.14
C GLY A 476 27.01 -27.34 11.53
N ALA A 477 27.34 -27.01 12.78
CA ALA A 477 28.00 -27.90 13.73
C ALA A 477 27.96 -27.32 15.15
N VAL A 478 27.71 -28.24 16.07
CA VAL A 478 27.68 -28.16 17.53
C VAL A 478 28.93 -27.50 18.11
N THR A 479 28.76 -26.61 19.09
CA THR A 479 29.82 -26.28 20.06
C THR A 479 29.29 -26.37 21.50
N GLU A 480 30.17 -26.83 22.36
CA GLU A 480 29.94 -27.43 23.67
C GLU A 480 29.43 -26.47 24.74
N ALA A 481 28.70 -27.05 25.70
CA ALA A 481 28.19 -26.38 26.89
C ALA A 481 29.33 -25.78 27.73
N ALA A 482 29.28 -24.45 27.89
CA ALA A 482 30.05 -23.72 28.88
C ALA A 482 29.21 -23.50 30.14
N ASP A 483 29.87 -23.61 31.30
CA ASP A 483 29.32 -23.52 32.65
C ASP A 483 28.35 -22.35 32.89
N ALA A 484 27.29 -22.64 33.65
CA ALA A 484 26.29 -21.67 34.05
C ALA A 484 26.92 -20.49 34.83
N PRO A 485 26.75 -19.24 34.40
CA PRO A 485 27.19 -18.09 35.18
C PRO A 485 26.36 -17.97 36.46
N SER A 486 27.03 -17.68 37.57
CA SER A 486 26.38 -17.31 38.83
C SER A 486 25.41 -16.15 38.61
N ALA A 487 24.23 -16.23 39.26
CA ALA A 487 23.20 -15.20 39.18
C ALA A 487 23.79 -13.79 39.38
N PRO A 488 23.44 -12.81 38.53
CA PRO A 488 23.94 -11.46 38.66
C PRO A 488 23.59 -10.88 40.04
N PRO A 489 24.45 -10.02 40.62
CA PRO A 489 24.23 -9.48 41.96
C PRO A 489 22.89 -8.73 42.06
N ALA A 490 22.22 -8.78 43.21
CA ALA A 490 20.90 -8.16 43.45
C ALA A 490 20.79 -6.69 42.99
N THR A 491 21.88 -5.92 43.11
CA THR A 491 21.97 -4.54 42.63
C THR A 491 21.74 -4.41 41.12
N TYR A 492 22.10 -5.42 40.34
CA TYR A 492 21.93 -5.46 38.88
C TYR A 492 20.46 -5.71 38.50
N ALA A 493 19.77 -6.66 39.16
CA ALA A 493 18.37 -6.95 38.91
C ALA A 493 17.46 -5.73 39.22
N ILE A 494 17.70 -5.06 40.34
CA ILE A 494 16.96 -3.84 40.70
C ILE A 494 17.25 -2.73 39.67
N ARG A 495 18.52 -2.45 39.36
CA ARG A 495 18.86 -1.40 38.36
C ARG A 495 18.23 -1.66 37.01
N ARG A 496 18.23 -2.90 36.54
CA ARG A 496 17.67 -3.29 35.25
C ARG A 496 16.15 -3.09 35.21
N MET A 497 15.44 -3.55 36.23
CA MET A 497 13.98 -3.35 36.33
C MET A 497 13.63 -1.86 36.44
N MET A 498 14.32 -1.10 37.28
CA MET A 498 14.08 0.33 37.40
C MET A 498 14.41 1.08 36.11
N GLY A 499 15.50 0.71 35.43
CA GLY A 499 15.84 1.26 34.12
C GLY A 499 14.74 1.03 33.09
N LEU A 500 14.19 -0.19 33.02
CA LEU A 500 13.03 -0.50 32.18
C LEU A 500 11.83 0.39 32.52
N LEU A 501 11.42 0.45 33.79
CA LEU A 501 10.24 1.20 34.21
C LEU A 501 10.37 2.71 33.99
N VAL A 502 11.56 3.27 34.20
CA VAL A 502 11.82 4.71 33.93
C VAL A 502 11.64 5.01 32.45
N ASN A 503 12.27 4.24 31.57
CA ASN A 503 12.15 4.46 30.12
C ASN A 503 10.70 4.27 29.65
N LEU A 504 10.02 3.23 30.14
CA LEU A 504 8.60 3.02 29.85
C LEU A 504 7.75 4.21 30.30
N GLY A 505 7.93 4.69 31.53
CA GLY A 505 7.18 5.83 32.06
C GLY A 505 7.47 7.15 31.32
N GLU A 506 8.73 7.39 30.92
CA GLU A 506 9.12 8.55 30.13
C GLU A 506 8.49 8.53 28.73
N THR A 507 8.51 7.38 28.05
CA THR A 507 7.84 7.21 26.75
C THR A 507 6.33 7.34 26.90
N GLN A 508 5.74 6.65 27.89
CA GLN A 508 4.30 6.58 28.13
C GLN A 508 3.67 7.97 28.27
N LYS A 509 4.33 8.88 28.99
CA LYS A 509 3.87 10.26 29.19
C LYS A 509 3.73 11.05 27.89
N GLY A 510 4.56 10.75 26.89
CA GLY A 510 4.58 11.43 25.59
C GLY A 510 3.65 10.81 24.54
N ILE A 511 2.99 9.69 24.85
CA ILE A 511 2.12 8.99 23.90
C ILE A 511 0.90 9.85 23.58
N ASP A 512 0.60 9.96 22.29
CA ASP A 512 -0.62 10.58 21.83
C ASP A 512 -1.84 9.79 22.32
N PRO A 513 -2.89 10.42 22.87
CA PRO A 513 -4.08 9.70 23.36
C PRO A 513 -4.70 8.75 22.32
N ARG A 514 -4.55 9.03 21.03
CA ARG A 514 -5.05 8.19 19.93
C ARG A 514 -4.28 6.88 19.78
N ASP A 515 -3.03 6.84 20.21
CA ASP A 515 -2.18 5.65 20.18
C ASP A 515 -2.19 4.90 21.51
N TRP A 516 -2.94 5.37 22.52
CA TRP A 516 -2.91 4.86 23.87
C TRP A 516 -3.31 3.39 24.00
N GLN A 517 -4.41 2.98 23.34
CA GLN A 517 -4.84 1.58 23.39
C GLN A 517 -3.80 0.68 22.72
N ARG A 518 -3.26 1.10 21.57
CA ARG A 518 -2.18 0.39 20.87
C ARG A 518 -0.94 0.26 21.76
N TRP A 519 -0.53 1.35 22.40
CA TRP A 519 0.57 1.36 23.36
C TRP A 519 0.35 0.31 24.46
N CYS A 520 -0.82 0.29 25.11
CA CYS A 520 -1.12 -0.68 26.17
C CYS A 520 -1.04 -2.14 25.68
N ARG A 521 -1.53 -2.42 24.46
CA ARG A 521 -1.45 -3.76 23.87
C ARG A 521 -0.02 -4.17 23.52
N GLU A 522 0.74 -3.28 22.87
CA GLU A 522 2.15 -3.55 22.53
C GLU A 522 3.00 -3.70 23.79
N LEU A 523 2.77 -2.86 24.81
CA LEU A 523 3.38 -2.96 26.13
C LEU A 523 3.14 -4.34 26.76
N ARG A 524 1.87 -4.78 26.82
CA ARG A 524 1.50 -6.12 27.33
C ARG A 524 2.29 -7.21 26.59
N ARG A 525 2.27 -7.18 25.26
CA ARG A 525 2.90 -8.21 24.42
C ARG A 525 4.42 -8.25 24.60
N ASN A 526 5.07 -7.09 24.56
CA ASN A 526 6.51 -6.97 24.66
C ASN A 526 7.00 -7.37 26.06
N LEU A 527 6.31 -6.93 27.12
CA LEU A 527 6.69 -7.31 28.48
C LEU A 527 6.42 -8.79 28.80
N CYS A 528 5.36 -9.39 28.24
CA CYS A 528 5.20 -10.83 28.32
C CYS A 528 6.33 -11.58 27.59
N ALA A 529 6.80 -11.05 26.45
CA ALA A 529 7.84 -11.69 25.63
C ALA A 529 9.23 -11.69 26.28
N ILE A 530 9.52 -10.79 27.23
CA ILE A 530 10.79 -10.80 27.96
C ILE A 530 10.86 -11.87 29.06
N ALA A 531 9.73 -12.51 29.40
CA ALA A 531 9.65 -13.40 30.55
C ALA A 531 10.70 -14.52 30.50
N ALA A 532 10.92 -15.14 29.34
CA ALA A 532 11.88 -16.24 29.19
C ALA A 532 13.34 -15.79 29.39
N GLN A 533 13.73 -14.65 28.82
CA GLN A 533 15.12 -14.17 28.80
C GLN A 533 15.51 -13.42 30.08
N GLU A 534 14.54 -12.80 30.77
CA GLU A 534 14.80 -11.91 31.90
C GLU A 534 14.52 -12.56 33.26
N GLN A 535 14.64 -13.89 33.36
CA GLN A 535 14.35 -14.65 34.58
C GLN A 535 15.17 -14.21 35.79
N ALA A 536 16.42 -13.76 35.60
CA ALA A 536 17.24 -13.27 36.71
C ALA A 536 16.67 -11.97 37.32
N MET A 537 16.20 -11.06 36.45
CA MET A 537 15.58 -9.80 36.87
C MET A 537 14.21 -10.04 37.49
N ILE A 538 13.32 -10.76 36.78
CA ILE A 538 11.94 -11.03 37.21
C ILE A 538 11.93 -11.92 38.46
N GLY A 539 12.78 -12.95 38.49
CA GLY A 539 12.90 -13.88 39.60
C GLY A 539 13.31 -13.23 40.91
N PHE A 540 14.11 -12.15 40.86
CA PHE A 540 14.45 -11.37 42.05
C PHE A 540 13.20 -10.78 42.72
N PHE A 541 12.34 -10.10 41.96
CA PHE A 541 11.11 -9.49 42.48
C PHE A 541 10.07 -10.52 42.92
N ARG A 542 9.98 -11.64 42.19
CA ARG A 542 9.15 -12.79 42.58
C ARG A 542 9.57 -13.36 43.93
N ASN A 543 10.88 -13.53 44.15
CA ASN A 543 11.41 -14.02 45.43
C ASN A 543 11.25 -13.00 46.56
N ALA A 544 11.30 -11.71 46.23
CA ALA A 544 11.06 -10.63 47.19
C ALA A 544 9.57 -10.45 47.53
N GLY A 545 8.65 -11.08 46.78
CA GLY A 545 7.21 -10.96 46.99
C GLY A 545 6.67 -9.55 46.70
N ALA A 546 7.26 -8.83 45.73
CA ALA A 546 6.88 -7.46 45.40
C ALA A 546 6.67 -7.29 43.89
N ASN A 547 5.59 -6.60 43.51
CA ASN A 547 5.27 -6.30 42.12
C ASN A 547 5.71 -4.87 41.77
N PRO A 548 6.71 -4.67 40.89
CA PRO A 548 7.20 -3.35 40.54
C PRO A 548 6.40 -2.68 39.39
N LEU A 549 5.53 -3.40 38.69
CA LEU A 549 4.78 -2.89 37.52
C LEU A 549 3.77 -1.77 37.81
N PRO A 550 3.05 -1.74 38.96
CA PRO A 550 1.97 -0.78 39.19
C PRO A 550 2.38 0.70 39.15
N VAL A 551 3.68 1.03 39.26
CA VAL A 551 4.14 2.43 39.10
C VAL A 551 3.79 2.99 37.73
N LEU A 552 3.73 2.17 36.69
CA LEU A 552 3.40 2.62 35.33
C LEU A 552 1.98 3.19 35.24
N ALA A 553 1.08 2.81 36.15
CA ALA A 553 -0.28 3.36 36.21
C ALA A 553 -0.35 4.70 36.97
N ASP A 554 0.77 5.23 37.48
CA ASP A 554 0.78 6.56 38.11
C ASP A 554 0.33 7.62 37.08
N PRO A 555 -0.69 8.45 37.39
CA PRO A 555 -1.20 9.45 36.46
C PRO A 555 -0.15 10.43 35.93
N ARG A 556 0.98 10.61 36.62
CA ARG A 556 2.10 11.47 36.19
C ARG A 556 2.92 10.86 35.06
N LEU A 557 2.81 9.55 34.85
CA LEU A 557 3.47 8.77 33.79
C LEU A 557 2.53 8.44 32.63
N CYS A 558 1.24 8.75 32.76
CA CYS A 558 0.25 8.55 31.69
C CYS A 558 0.02 9.84 30.88
N PRO A 559 -0.42 9.74 29.61
CA PRO A 559 -0.89 10.90 28.87
C PRO A 559 -2.08 11.57 29.57
N GLU A 560 -2.18 12.90 29.44
CA GLU A 560 -3.29 13.65 30.02
C GLU A 560 -4.63 13.20 29.43
N GLY A 561 -5.56 12.80 30.30
CA GLY A 561 -6.90 12.36 29.90
C GLY A 561 -6.99 10.94 29.33
N ALA A 562 -5.91 10.16 29.38
CA ALA A 562 -5.94 8.75 28.97
C ALA A 562 -6.80 7.89 29.92
N ASP A 563 -7.56 6.97 29.35
CA ASP A 563 -8.26 5.93 30.10
C ASP A 563 -7.24 4.93 30.66
N THR A 564 -7.20 4.71 31.98
CA THR A 564 -6.23 3.81 32.60
C THR A 564 -6.62 2.34 32.47
N ALA A 565 -7.88 2.02 32.19
CA ALA A 565 -8.35 0.63 32.19
C ALA A 565 -7.57 -0.30 31.23
N PRO A 566 -7.24 0.09 29.99
CA PRO A 566 -6.41 -0.74 29.11
C PRO A 566 -5.00 -0.99 29.64
N LEU A 567 -4.43 -0.01 30.36
CA LEU A 567 -3.12 -0.16 30.99
C LEU A 567 -3.20 -1.10 32.18
N ASP A 568 -4.21 -0.96 33.04
CA ASP A 568 -4.41 -1.82 34.20
C ASP A 568 -4.57 -3.29 33.78
N GLU A 569 -5.35 -3.56 32.72
CA GLU A 569 -5.50 -4.90 32.15
C GLU A 569 -4.17 -5.43 31.57
N ALA A 570 -3.43 -4.58 30.85
CA ALA A 570 -2.11 -4.92 30.34
C ALA A 570 -1.14 -5.31 31.47
N LEU A 571 -1.04 -4.49 32.51
CA LEU A 571 -0.15 -4.73 33.65
C LEU A 571 -0.55 -5.98 34.44
N ALA A 572 -1.86 -6.25 34.59
CA ALA A 572 -2.34 -7.47 35.23
C ALA A 572 -1.95 -8.73 34.44
N ALA A 573 -2.09 -8.69 33.11
CA ALA A 573 -1.66 -9.79 32.25
C ALA A 573 -0.15 -10.04 32.32
N VAL A 574 0.66 -8.97 32.32
CA VAL A 574 2.12 -9.07 32.48
C VAL A 574 2.49 -9.60 33.86
N ALA A 575 1.85 -9.12 34.92
CA ALA A 575 2.07 -9.62 36.28
C ALA A 575 1.74 -11.11 36.39
N SER A 576 0.67 -11.58 35.74
CA SER A 576 0.35 -13.01 35.65
C SER A 576 1.45 -13.79 34.92
N ALA A 577 1.88 -13.32 33.75
CA ALA A 577 2.96 -13.94 32.97
C ALA A 577 4.29 -14.00 33.74
N TRP A 578 4.57 -13.01 34.57
CA TRP A 578 5.78 -12.93 35.40
C TRP A 578 5.65 -13.67 36.75
N ASN A 579 4.48 -14.23 37.06
CA ASN A 579 4.13 -14.82 38.36
C ASN A 579 4.28 -13.83 39.54
N LEU A 580 3.81 -12.60 39.33
CA LEU A 580 3.77 -11.50 40.30
C LEU A 580 2.34 -11.04 40.62
N GLY A 581 1.31 -11.65 40.02
CA GLY A 581 -0.10 -11.21 40.16
C GLY A 581 -0.61 -11.14 41.60
N ASP A 582 -0.14 -12.05 42.46
CA ASP A 582 -0.52 -12.09 43.88
C ASP A 582 0.40 -11.24 44.78
N CYS A 583 1.46 -10.64 44.23
CA CYS A 583 2.39 -9.81 45.00
C CYS A 583 1.84 -8.38 45.17
N PRO A 584 1.95 -7.77 46.36
CA PRO A 584 1.60 -6.36 46.55
C PRO A 584 2.47 -5.45 45.69
N SER A 585 1.95 -4.27 45.36
CA SER A 585 2.73 -3.23 44.68
C SER A 585 3.94 -2.82 45.53
N LEU A 586 5.10 -2.68 44.89
CA LEU A 586 6.32 -2.14 45.50
C LEU A 586 6.17 -0.67 45.92
N TRP A 587 5.12 0.00 45.41
CA TRP A 587 4.93 1.45 45.46
C TRP A 587 3.73 1.87 46.30
N ILE A 588 3.17 0.95 47.10
CA ILE A 588 2.13 1.31 48.06
C ILE A 588 2.69 2.38 48.99
N ASP A 589 2.09 3.58 48.97
CA ASP A 589 2.24 4.52 50.07
C ASP A 589 1.81 3.79 51.34
N GLU A 590 2.66 3.78 52.38
CA GLU A 590 2.22 3.43 53.73
C GLU A 590 0.99 4.28 54.07
N ALA A 591 -0.20 3.72 53.90
CA ALA A 591 -1.42 4.33 54.35
C ALA A 591 -1.46 4.19 55.88
N ALA A 592 -0.98 5.25 56.52
CA ALA A 592 -1.04 5.62 57.94
C ALA A 592 0.00 4.99 58.90
#